data_AF-A0A136LWU6-F1
#
_entry.id   AF-A0A136LWU6-F1
#
_cell.length_a   1.000
_cell.length_b   1.000
_cell.length_c   1.000
_cell.angle_alpha   90.00
_cell.angle_beta   90.00
_cell.angle_gamma   90.00
#
_symmetry.space_group_name_H-M   'P 1'
#
loop_
_entity.id
_entity.type
_entity.pdbx_description
1 polymer ?
#
loop_
_entity_poly.entity_id
_entity_poly.type
_entity_poly.pdbx_seq_one_letter_code
_entity_poly.pdbx_strand_id
1 'polypeptide(L)'
;MRQSNLYIVLFAAGLTVVCAGLLAFASQALKPRQDANVELVRKSNILSTVLTLEKGADIEKIYNTRIREIVIDYNGNEVDKKPTEINLGVEYKKNPQDRLLPVFEVRSETDPNKIENAVLPVFGFGLWNTIAGYVALESDFNTIKGVNYSHVGETPGLGARIASADIQDRYKGKQIFEGDNIVSVVMQKGEGLDYTSEPHKVDGMSGATLTAKGVNNMLKDYFQCYDKYIKKIVHLINRQTYEYRSSRNSRGKKSEPLFSKKNRKLITNPLDIDNPVTVQVLGICSALAVTTQMKPALVMAIALTVVTASSNFIISIMRNSIPGRIRIIVQLAVVSLWVILVDQLLKAYVYDVWKQLSVFVGLIITNCIVMGRLEAFAMGNKPWPSLLDGLGNGFGYGLILFDSWLLPRITWWWFYLRI
;
A
#
# COMPACT_ATOMS: atom_id res chain seq x y z
N MET A 1 42.03 -21.46 -11.81
CA MET A 1 41.53 -20.25 -12.53
C MET A 1 40.23 -19.69 -11.96
N ARG A 2 39.08 -20.41 -11.93
CA ARG A 2 37.73 -19.89 -11.50
C ARG A 2 37.59 -19.35 -10.04
N GLN A 3 38.68 -19.09 -9.32
CA GLN A 3 38.72 -18.58 -7.94
C GLN A 3 39.69 -17.39 -7.75
N SER A 4 40.23 -16.85 -8.85
CA SER A 4 41.02 -15.61 -8.85
C SER A 4 40.13 -14.38 -8.75
N ASN A 5 40.64 -13.33 -8.12
CA ASN A 5 39.89 -12.09 -7.90
C ASN A 5 39.44 -11.46 -9.23
N LEU A 6 40.29 -11.50 -10.26
CA LEU A 6 39.96 -11.04 -11.61
C LEU A 6 38.78 -11.81 -12.23
N TYR A 7 38.74 -13.15 -12.11
CA TYR A 7 37.61 -13.94 -12.61
C TYR A 7 36.32 -13.61 -11.86
N ILE A 8 36.40 -13.43 -10.54
CA ILE A 8 35.26 -13.05 -9.69
C ILE A 8 34.69 -11.68 -10.10
N VAL A 9 35.55 -10.68 -10.30
CA VAL A 9 35.14 -9.33 -10.71
C VAL A 9 34.53 -9.33 -12.11
N LEU A 10 35.17 -9.99 -13.09
CA LEU A 10 34.65 -10.09 -14.46
C LEU A 10 33.31 -10.84 -14.53
N PHE A 11 33.16 -11.92 -13.76
CA PHE A 11 31.90 -12.66 -13.66
C PHE A 11 30.78 -11.80 -13.05
N ALA A 12 31.06 -11.10 -11.95
CA ALA A 12 30.09 -10.23 -11.29
C ALA A 12 29.68 -9.04 -12.17
N ALA A 13 30.61 -8.43 -12.90
CA ALA A 13 30.33 -7.37 -13.86
C ALA A 13 29.45 -7.87 -15.01
N GLY A 14 29.81 -9.01 -15.63
CA GLY A 14 29.02 -9.62 -16.70
C GLY A 14 27.59 -9.99 -16.28
N LEU A 15 27.44 -10.60 -15.11
CA LEU A 15 26.13 -10.91 -14.51
C LEU A 15 25.30 -9.64 -14.30
N THR A 16 25.91 -8.58 -13.74
CA THR A 16 25.22 -7.30 -13.48
C THR A 16 24.73 -6.66 -14.77
N VAL A 17 25.55 -6.64 -15.83
CA VAL A 17 25.16 -6.09 -17.14
C VAL A 17 23.99 -6.87 -17.76
N VAL A 18 24.03 -8.21 -17.70
CA VAL A 18 22.94 -9.06 -18.23
C VAL A 18 21.64 -8.84 -17.45
N CYS A 19 21.68 -8.87 -16.11
CA CYS A 19 20.50 -8.62 -15.29
C CYS A 19 19.92 -7.22 -15.50
N ALA A 20 20.77 -6.18 -15.56
CA ALA A 20 20.33 -4.81 -15.79
C ALA A 20 19.71 -4.62 -17.19
N GLY A 21 20.31 -5.19 -18.23
CA GLY A 21 19.77 -5.14 -19.59
C GLY A 21 18.40 -5.81 -19.72
N LEU A 22 18.24 -7.01 -19.13
CA LEU A 22 16.95 -7.73 -19.13
C LEU A 22 15.87 -6.95 -18.37
N LEU A 23 16.20 -6.38 -17.19
CA LEU A 23 15.26 -5.59 -16.39
C LEU A 23 14.87 -4.26 -17.05
N ALA A 24 15.82 -3.59 -17.72
CA ALA A 24 15.55 -2.37 -18.47
C ALA A 24 14.65 -2.63 -19.68
N PHE A 25 14.92 -3.71 -20.44
CA PHE A 25 14.09 -4.12 -21.57
C PHE A 25 12.67 -4.48 -21.13
N ALA A 26 12.52 -5.33 -20.11
CA ALA A 26 11.21 -5.72 -19.58
C ALA A 26 10.43 -4.50 -19.06
N SER A 27 11.07 -3.64 -18.26
CA SER A 27 10.46 -2.41 -17.74
C SER A 27 9.94 -1.52 -18.87
N GLN A 28 10.77 -1.26 -19.89
CA GLN A 28 10.40 -0.39 -21.01
C GLN A 28 9.34 -1.01 -21.93
N ALA A 29 9.32 -2.33 -22.11
CA ALA A 29 8.31 -3.03 -22.90
C ALA A 29 6.94 -3.10 -22.19
N LEU A 30 6.92 -3.24 -20.86
CA LEU A 30 5.69 -3.32 -20.08
C LEU A 30 5.13 -1.93 -19.70
N LYS A 31 5.97 -0.89 -19.67
CA LYS A 31 5.62 0.46 -19.21
C LYS A 31 4.30 1.01 -19.78
N PRO A 32 3.99 0.95 -21.10
CA PRO A 32 2.73 1.51 -21.61
C PRO A 32 1.48 0.87 -21.00
N ARG A 33 1.50 -0.43 -20.68
CA ARG A 33 0.40 -1.10 -19.98
C ARG A 33 0.37 -0.76 -18.49
N GLN A 34 1.53 -0.65 -17.85
CA GLN A 34 1.61 -0.23 -16.45
C GLN A 34 1.03 1.18 -16.26
N ASP A 35 1.43 2.14 -17.11
CA ASP A 35 1.00 3.53 -17.00
C ASP A 35 -0.51 3.67 -17.29
N ALA A 36 -1.03 2.95 -18.29
CA ALA A 36 -2.48 2.88 -18.56
C ALA A 36 -3.29 2.28 -17.39
N ASN A 37 -2.81 1.20 -16.77
CA ASN A 37 -3.46 0.61 -15.58
C ASN A 37 -3.43 1.57 -14.38
N VAL A 38 -2.30 2.26 -14.15
CA VAL A 38 -2.15 3.28 -13.10
C VAL A 38 -3.17 4.40 -13.32
N GLU A 39 -3.35 4.87 -14.56
CA GLU A 39 -4.30 5.93 -14.88
C GLU A 39 -5.77 5.48 -14.77
N LEU A 40 -6.12 4.29 -15.27
CA LEU A 40 -7.46 3.70 -15.13
C LEU A 40 -7.83 3.58 -13.65
N VAL A 41 -6.91 3.10 -12.81
CA VAL A 41 -7.12 2.98 -11.37
C VAL A 41 -7.09 4.36 -10.68
N ARG A 42 -6.38 5.38 -11.20
CA ARG A 42 -6.53 6.78 -10.77
C ARG A 42 -7.97 7.28 -11.00
N LYS A 43 -8.48 7.14 -12.23
CA LYS A 43 -9.85 7.50 -12.64
C LYS A 43 -10.90 6.77 -11.79
N SER A 44 -10.71 5.46 -11.57
CA SER A 44 -11.56 4.61 -10.73
C SER A 44 -11.60 5.07 -9.27
N ASN A 45 -10.45 5.32 -8.64
CA ASN A 45 -10.39 5.75 -7.24
C ASN A 45 -11.10 7.12 -7.05
N ILE A 46 -10.93 8.07 -7.99
CA ILE A 46 -11.65 9.35 -7.97
C ILE A 46 -13.16 9.12 -8.04
N LEU A 47 -13.65 8.40 -9.06
CA LEU A 47 -15.09 8.17 -9.24
C LEU A 47 -15.71 7.39 -8.06
N SER A 48 -14.99 6.43 -7.47
CA SER A 48 -15.46 5.63 -6.33
C SER A 48 -15.77 6.43 -5.06
N THR A 49 -15.29 7.68 -4.95
CA THR A 49 -15.62 8.57 -3.82
C THR A 49 -17.00 9.21 -3.94
N VAL A 50 -17.61 9.20 -5.13
CA VAL A 50 -18.89 9.86 -5.43
C VAL A 50 -19.94 8.90 -5.98
N LEU A 51 -19.54 7.88 -6.75
CA LEU A 51 -20.42 6.95 -7.46
C LEU A 51 -20.13 5.50 -7.07
N THR A 52 -21.18 4.69 -6.92
CA THR A 52 -21.07 3.23 -6.84
C THR A 52 -20.75 2.69 -8.23
N LEU A 53 -19.51 2.27 -8.46
CA LEU A 53 -19.07 1.74 -9.76
C LEU A 53 -19.47 0.26 -9.91
N GLU A 54 -20.28 -0.04 -10.93
CA GLU A 54 -20.60 -1.42 -11.28
C GLU A 54 -19.40 -2.16 -11.89
N LYS A 55 -19.34 -3.47 -11.64
CA LYS A 55 -18.21 -4.33 -12.03
C LYS A 55 -18.20 -4.59 -13.54
N GLY A 56 -17.49 -3.72 -14.27
CA GLY A 56 -17.40 -3.74 -15.74
C GLY A 56 -17.88 -2.44 -16.40
N ALA A 57 -18.23 -1.42 -15.62
CA ALA A 57 -18.54 -0.09 -16.13
C ALA A 57 -17.35 0.54 -16.88
N ASP A 58 -17.66 1.34 -17.91
CA ASP A 58 -16.68 2.10 -18.67
C ASP A 58 -16.21 3.32 -17.87
N ILE A 59 -15.22 3.09 -17.00
CA ILE A 59 -14.60 4.09 -16.11
C ILE A 59 -14.06 5.28 -16.91
N GLU A 60 -13.52 5.06 -18.12
CA GLU A 60 -12.94 6.13 -18.93
C GLU A 60 -14.01 7.03 -19.54
N LYS A 61 -15.07 6.46 -20.12
CA LYS A 61 -16.20 7.24 -20.63
C LYS A 61 -16.92 8.02 -19.53
N ILE A 62 -17.15 7.41 -18.36
CA ILE A 62 -17.77 8.10 -17.22
C ILE A 62 -16.87 9.26 -16.76
N TYR A 63 -15.57 9.02 -16.59
CA TYR A 63 -14.61 10.04 -16.16
C TYR A 63 -14.57 11.22 -17.13
N ASN A 64 -14.36 10.95 -18.42
CA ASN A 64 -14.22 11.98 -19.46
C ASN A 64 -15.52 12.78 -19.69
N THR A 65 -16.68 12.24 -19.29
CA THR A 65 -17.98 12.93 -19.39
C THR A 65 -18.29 13.77 -18.15
N ARG A 66 -17.93 13.29 -16.95
CA ARG A 66 -18.37 13.87 -15.67
C ARG A 66 -17.31 14.66 -14.89
N ILE A 67 -16.02 14.47 -15.17
CA ILE A 67 -14.92 15.07 -14.39
C ILE A 67 -14.26 16.20 -15.18
N ARG A 68 -14.22 17.40 -14.58
CA ARG A 68 -13.31 18.46 -14.99
C ARG A 68 -12.04 18.40 -14.14
N GLU A 69 -10.91 18.16 -14.80
CA GLU A 69 -9.58 18.28 -14.19
C GLU A 69 -9.14 19.75 -14.13
N ILE A 70 -8.79 20.27 -12.94
CA ILE A 70 -8.12 21.57 -12.77
C ILE A 70 -6.94 21.47 -11.79
N VAL A 71 -6.03 22.45 -11.85
CA VAL A 71 -4.97 22.68 -10.84
C VAL A 71 -5.11 24.11 -10.32
N ILE A 72 -4.96 24.29 -9.01
CA ILE A 72 -5.03 25.60 -8.35
C ILE A 72 -3.74 25.94 -7.61
N ASP A 73 -3.53 27.24 -7.37
CA ASP A 73 -2.57 27.75 -6.38
C ASP A 73 -3.13 27.71 -4.94
N TYR A 74 -2.29 28.02 -3.95
CA TYR A 74 -2.68 28.21 -2.54
C TYR A 74 -3.66 29.38 -2.30
N ASN A 75 -4.10 30.10 -3.34
CA ASN A 75 -5.12 31.16 -3.28
C ASN A 75 -6.46 30.73 -3.91
N GLY A 76 -6.55 29.53 -4.47
CA GLY A 76 -7.74 29.06 -5.17
C GLY A 76 -7.91 29.66 -6.57
N ASN A 77 -6.83 30.09 -7.21
CA ASN A 77 -6.81 30.50 -8.61
C ASN A 77 -6.40 29.32 -9.49
N GLU A 78 -7.12 29.09 -10.58
CA GLU A 78 -6.73 28.07 -11.57
C GLU A 78 -5.39 28.43 -12.22
N VAL A 79 -4.56 27.40 -12.45
CA VAL A 79 -3.25 27.47 -13.08
C VAL A 79 -3.28 26.58 -14.33
N ASP A 80 -2.74 27.07 -15.44
CA ASP A 80 -2.70 26.33 -16.71
C ASP A 80 -1.70 25.16 -16.67
N LYS A 81 -2.11 24.07 -16.01
CA LYS A 81 -1.42 22.79 -15.84
C LYS A 81 -2.42 21.66 -15.61
N LYS A 82 -2.06 20.44 -16.01
CA LYS A 82 -2.92 19.26 -15.80
C LYS A 82 -2.57 18.54 -14.48
N PRO A 83 -3.55 17.97 -13.75
CA PRO A 83 -3.31 17.11 -12.60
C PRO A 83 -2.35 15.94 -12.84
N THR A 84 -2.21 15.47 -14.07
CA THR A 84 -1.24 14.44 -14.47
C THR A 84 0.23 14.88 -14.32
N GLU A 85 0.50 16.19 -14.33
CA GLU A 85 1.85 16.77 -14.19
C GLU A 85 2.23 17.00 -12.72
N ILE A 86 1.26 16.95 -11.79
CA ILE A 86 1.45 17.34 -10.40
C ILE A 86 1.70 16.12 -9.51
N ASN A 87 2.94 15.96 -9.04
CA ASN A 87 3.29 14.90 -8.09
C ASN A 87 3.11 15.40 -6.64
N LEU A 88 2.02 14.98 -5.99
CA LEU A 88 1.68 15.36 -4.60
C LEU A 88 2.82 15.07 -3.59
N GLY A 89 3.61 14.01 -3.80
CA GLY A 89 4.75 13.67 -2.93
C GLY A 89 6.00 14.55 -3.14
N VAL A 90 6.02 15.34 -4.21
CA VAL A 90 6.99 16.44 -4.43
C VAL A 90 6.42 17.74 -3.89
N GLU A 91 5.16 18.06 -4.19
CA GLU A 91 4.47 19.27 -3.69
C GLU A 91 4.43 19.31 -2.16
N TYR A 92 4.15 18.19 -1.49
CA TYR A 92 4.10 18.10 -0.02
C TYR A 92 5.41 18.54 0.67
N LYS A 93 6.56 18.42 -0.02
CA LYS A 93 7.88 18.83 0.49
C LYS A 93 8.12 20.35 0.43
N LYS A 94 7.27 21.09 -0.29
CA LYS A 94 7.28 22.56 -0.32
C LYS A 94 6.49 23.12 0.86
N ASN A 95 6.70 24.41 1.15
CA ASN A 95 5.82 25.15 2.07
C ASN A 95 4.38 25.15 1.51
N PRO A 96 3.33 25.13 2.35
CA PRO A 96 1.93 25.13 1.90
C PRO A 96 1.59 26.20 0.86
N GLN A 97 2.20 27.39 0.93
CA GLN A 97 1.98 28.50 0.01
C GLN A 97 2.48 28.22 -1.42
N ASP A 98 3.51 27.38 -1.58
CA ASP A 98 4.19 27.09 -2.85
C ASP A 98 3.63 25.85 -3.57
N ARG A 99 2.59 25.23 -3.00
CA ARG A 99 1.98 23.99 -3.50
C ARG A 99 0.99 24.25 -4.61
N LEU A 100 1.08 23.43 -5.66
CA LEU A 100 0.04 23.28 -6.67
C LEU A 100 -0.87 22.13 -6.27
N LEU A 101 -2.18 22.39 -6.23
CA LEU A 101 -3.17 21.45 -5.72
C LEU A 101 -4.12 21.05 -6.87
N PRO A 102 -4.21 19.78 -7.27
CA PRO A 102 -5.22 19.35 -8.22
C PRO A 102 -6.61 19.33 -7.59
N VAL A 103 -7.66 19.64 -8.36
CA VAL A 103 -9.05 19.43 -7.97
C VAL A 103 -9.80 18.77 -9.12
N PHE A 104 -10.71 17.87 -8.79
CA PHE A 104 -11.57 17.18 -9.75
C PHE A 104 -13.03 17.56 -9.47
N GLU A 105 -13.59 18.46 -10.28
CA GLU A 105 -15.01 18.83 -10.18
C GLU A 105 -15.87 17.76 -10.84
N VAL A 106 -16.81 17.16 -10.10
CA VAL A 106 -17.83 16.26 -10.65
C VAL A 106 -19.03 17.10 -11.07
N ARG A 107 -19.25 17.18 -12.37
CA ARG A 107 -20.35 17.94 -12.99
C ARG A 107 -21.63 17.11 -13.06
N SER A 108 -22.77 17.80 -13.11
CA SER A 108 -24.07 17.16 -13.28
C SER A 108 -24.25 16.61 -14.69
N GLU A 109 -25.01 15.53 -14.81
CA GLU A 109 -25.37 14.93 -16.11
C GLU A 109 -26.42 15.77 -16.87
N THR A 110 -27.11 16.68 -16.18
CA THR A 110 -28.15 17.55 -16.77
C THR A 110 -27.72 19.01 -16.98
N ASP A 111 -26.73 19.49 -16.22
CA ASP A 111 -26.13 20.82 -16.37
C ASP A 111 -24.59 20.73 -16.22
N PRO A 112 -23.83 20.85 -17.32
CA PRO A 112 -22.37 20.84 -17.30
C PRO A 112 -21.72 21.96 -16.49
N ASN A 113 -22.43 23.04 -16.15
CA ASN A 113 -21.90 24.13 -15.32
C ASN A 113 -22.15 23.91 -13.82
N LYS A 114 -23.06 23.00 -13.45
CA LYS A 114 -23.37 22.68 -12.07
C LYS A 114 -22.37 21.65 -11.52
N ILE A 115 -21.58 22.05 -10.53
CA ILE A 115 -20.76 21.15 -9.73
C ILE A 115 -21.67 20.42 -8.73
N GLU A 116 -21.69 19.09 -8.77
CA GLU A 116 -22.40 18.26 -7.79
C GLU A 116 -21.49 17.86 -6.62
N ASN A 117 -20.22 17.58 -6.90
CA ASN A 117 -19.23 17.18 -5.91
C ASN A 117 -17.85 17.73 -6.30
N ALA A 118 -16.96 17.94 -5.32
CA ALA A 118 -15.55 18.25 -5.56
C ALA A 118 -14.65 17.20 -4.92
N VAL A 119 -13.82 16.52 -5.71
CA VAL A 119 -12.89 15.50 -5.21
C VAL A 119 -11.50 16.10 -5.05
N LEU A 120 -11.03 16.13 -3.80
CA LEU A 120 -9.79 16.73 -3.34
C LEU A 120 -8.75 15.63 -3.06
N PRO A 121 -7.63 15.58 -3.80
CA PRO A 121 -6.50 14.71 -3.48
C PRO A 121 -5.79 15.16 -2.21
N VAL A 122 -5.38 14.19 -1.39
CA VAL A 122 -4.68 14.39 -0.11
C VAL A 122 -3.48 13.44 -0.01
N PHE A 123 -2.41 13.88 0.65
CA PHE A 123 -1.16 13.11 0.77
C PHE A 123 -0.51 13.33 2.15
N GLY A 124 0.19 12.32 2.67
CA GLY A 124 0.94 12.44 3.92
C GLY A 124 1.74 11.20 4.25
N PHE A 125 2.04 11.02 5.53
CA PHE A 125 2.82 9.90 6.05
C PHE A 125 2.04 9.16 7.14
N GLY A 126 2.05 7.82 7.07
CA GLY A 126 1.53 6.92 8.09
C GLY A 126 2.58 6.62 9.16
N LEU A 127 2.65 5.35 9.60
CA LEU A 127 3.69 4.87 10.51
C LEU A 127 5.00 4.53 9.78
N TRP A 128 4.90 3.84 8.64
CA TRP A 128 6.05 3.28 7.93
C TRP A 128 6.33 3.96 6.60
N ASN A 129 5.29 4.42 5.91
CA ASN A 129 5.44 4.95 4.54
C ASN A 129 4.38 6.02 4.22
N THR A 130 4.38 6.49 2.98
CA THR A 130 3.40 7.45 2.48
C THR A 130 1.99 6.88 2.48
N ILE A 131 1.04 7.75 2.79
CA ILE A 131 -0.40 7.55 2.65
C ILE A 131 -0.94 8.61 1.68
N ALA A 132 -1.94 8.25 0.88
CA ALA A 132 -2.53 9.15 -0.10
C ALA A 132 -3.97 8.75 -0.38
N GLY A 133 -4.81 9.71 -0.75
CA GLY A 133 -6.20 9.44 -1.08
C GLY A 133 -6.93 10.59 -1.74
N TYR A 134 -8.23 10.40 -1.84
CA TYR A 134 -9.20 11.33 -2.40
C TYR A 134 -10.33 11.52 -1.40
N VAL A 135 -10.75 12.76 -1.18
CA VAL A 135 -11.91 13.13 -0.38
C VAL A 135 -12.90 13.83 -1.29
N ALA A 136 -14.09 13.27 -1.47
CA ALA A 136 -15.18 13.95 -2.14
C ALA A 136 -16.01 14.77 -1.14
N LEU A 137 -16.28 16.01 -1.49
CA LEU A 137 -17.25 16.88 -0.82
C LEU A 137 -18.52 16.98 -1.69
N GLU A 138 -19.69 17.01 -1.06
CA GLU A 138 -20.98 17.34 -1.68
C GLU A 138 -20.97 18.80 -2.22
N SER A 139 -22.04 19.22 -2.90
CA SER A 139 -22.18 20.58 -3.45
C SER A 139 -22.22 21.71 -2.41
N ASP A 140 -22.21 21.40 -1.11
CA ASP A 140 -22.04 22.36 -0.01
C ASP A 140 -20.56 22.69 0.27
N PHE A 141 -19.63 21.93 -0.30
CA PHE A 141 -18.18 21.98 -0.05
C PHE A 141 -17.79 21.85 1.44
N ASN A 142 -18.63 21.20 2.25
CA ASN A 142 -18.39 20.95 3.68
C ASN A 142 -18.61 19.48 4.05
N THR A 143 -19.69 18.87 3.56
CA THR A 143 -20.09 17.51 3.89
C THR A 143 -19.36 16.52 2.98
N ILE A 144 -18.67 15.55 3.59
CA ILE A 144 -17.91 14.51 2.88
C ILE A 144 -18.89 13.48 2.28
N LYS A 145 -18.86 13.36 0.95
CA LYS A 145 -19.58 12.34 0.17
C LYS A 145 -19.03 10.94 0.41
N GLY A 146 -17.71 10.85 0.45
CA GLY A 146 -16.95 9.61 0.51
C GLY A 146 -15.46 9.87 0.41
N VAL A 147 -14.67 8.86 0.77
CA VAL A 147 -13.20 8.93 0.78
C VAL A 147 -12.63 7.64 0.22
N ASN A 148 -11.47 7.74 -0.44
CA ASN A 148 -10.70 6.60 -0.92
C ASN A 148 -9.26 6.82 -0.47
N TYR A 149 -8.80 6.07 0.53
CA TYR A 149 -7.42 6.15 1.04
C TYR A 149 -6.61 4.92 0.63
N SER A 150 -5.29 5.10 0.55
CA SER A 150 -4.34 4.02 0.32
C SER A 150 -2.95 4.35 0.87
N HIS A 151 -2.08 3.34 0.89
CA HIS A 151 -0.74 3.40 1.49
C HIS A 151 0.29 2.72 0.58
N VAL A 152 1.56 3.04 0.79
CA VAL A 152 2.70 2.38 0.10
C VAL A 152 3.41 1.34 1.00
N GLY A 153 3.08 1.26 2.30
CA GLY A 153 3.73 0.28 3.19
C GLY A 153 3.19 0.13 4.62
N GLU A 154 1.94 0.53 4.89
CA GLU A 154 1.36 0.37 6.23
C GLU A 154 1.03 -1.11 6.53
N THR A 155 1.17 -1.52 7.79
CA THR A 155 1.09 -2.95 8.18
C THR A 155 -0.32 -3.55 7.94
N PRO A 156 -0.44 -4.65 7.16
CA PRO A 156 -1.71 -5.34 6.96
C PRO A 156 -2.36 -5.87 8.23
N GLY A 157 -3.70 -5.82 8.29
CA GLY A 157 -4.49 -6.04 9.50
C GLY A 157 -4.47 -4.87 10.52
N LEU A 158 -3.51 -3.95 10.40
CA LEU A 158 -3.36 -2.75 11.24
C LEU A 158 -3.52 -1.49 10.36
N GLY A 159 -2.46 -0.71 10.17
CA GLY A 159 -2.50 0.56 9.43
C GLY A 159 -3.00 0.46 7.99
N ALA A 160 -2.85 -0.70 7.34
CA ALA A 160 -3.40 -0.91 6.00
C ALA A 160 -4.93 -0.75 5.91
N ARG A 161 -5.64 -0.89 7.03
CA ARG A 161 -7.12 -0.81 7.08
C ARG A 161 -7.67 0.55 6.66
N ILE A 162 -6.86 1.61 6.55
CA ILE A 162 -7.30 2.85 5.89
C ILE A 162 -7.81 2.60 4.45
N ALA A 163 -7.35 1.53 3.80
CA ALA A 163 -7.76 1.12 2.46
C ALA A 163 -9.02 0.23 2.41
N SER A 164 -9.64 -0.11 3.54
CA SER A 164 -10.86 -0.94 3.59
C SER A 164 -12.13 -0.14 3.87
N ALA A 165 -13.25 -0.61 3.30
CA ALA A 165 -14.53 0.10 3.31
C ALA A 165 -15.05 0.39 4.74
N ASP A 166 -14.82 -0.54 5.68
CA ASP A 166 -15.19 -0.38 7.10
C ASP A 166 -14.53 0.81 7.81
N ILE A 167 -13.44 1.36 7.26
CA ILE A 167 -12.80 2.60 7.73
C ILE A 167 -13.23 3.80 6.88
N GLN A 168 -13.35 3.62 5.55
CA GLN A 168 -13.69 4.71 4.63
C GLN A 168 -15.15 5.17 4.75
N ASP A 169 -16.09 4.25 4.94
CA ASP A 169 -17.51 4.55 5.11
C ASP A 169 -17.79 5.40 6.35
N ARG A 170 -16.92 5.33 7.38
CA ARG A 170 -17.05 6.14 8.62
C ARG A 170 -17.00 7.66 8.35
N TYR A 171 -16.37 8.08 7.25
CA TYR A 171 -16.23 9.49 6.87
C TYR A 171 -17.45 10.04 6.11
N LYS A 172 -18.39 9.21 5.66
CA LYS A 172 -19.56 9.66 4.90
C LYS A 172 -20.49 10.50 5.78
N GLY A 173 -20.95 11.64 5.25
CA GLY A 173 -21.79 12.59 5.98
C GLY A 173 -21.08 13.39 7.08
N LYS A 174 -19.75 13.27 7.22
CA LYS A 174 -18.94 14.06 8.16
C LYS A 174 -18.59 15.42 7.57
N GLN A 175 -18.39 16.43 8.41
CA GLN A 175 -18.18 17.82 8.00
C GLN A 175 -16.77 18.30 8.32
N ILE A 176 -16.21 19.17 7.48
CA ILE A 176 -14.82 19.67 7.62
C ILE A 176 -14.72 21.06 8.27
N PHE A 177 -15.82 21.82 8.30
CA PHE A 177 -15.91 23.16 8.90
C PHE A 177 -16.77 23.20 10.17
N GLU A 178 -16.34 23.99 11.15
CA GLU A 178 -17.12 24.42 12.32
C GLU A 178 -17.21 25.96 12.29
N GLY A 179 -18.28 26.49 11.68
CA GLY A 179 -18.34 27.88 11.25
C GLY A 179 -17.31 28.17 10.15
N ASP A 180 -16.64 29.34 10.20
CA ASP A 180 -15.57 29.68 9.25
C ASP A 180 -14.26 28.90 9.46
N ASN A 181 -14.15 28.12 10.54
CA ASN A 181 -12.92 27.42 10.92
C ASN A 181 -12.89 26.01 10.32
N ILE A 182 -11.81 25.69 9.62
CA ILE A 182 -11.59 24.35 9.07
C ILE A 182 -11.02 23.43 10.16
N VAL A 183 -11.88 22.57 10.71
CA VAL A 183 -11.56 21.69 11.85
C VAL A 183 -11.00 20.35 11.37
N SER A 184 -11.38 19.91 10.17
CA SER A 184 -11.18 18.55 9.64
C SER A 184 -11.97 17.49 10.40
N VAL A 185 -12.18 16.34 9.76
CA VAL A 185 -12.65 15.12 10.42
C VAL A 185 -11.45 14.43 11.08
N VAL A 186 -11.61 14.01 12.34
CA VAL A 186 -10.53 13.44 13.18
C VAL A 186 -10.88 12.02 13.61
N MET A 187 -10.09 11.06 13.14
CA MET A 187 -10.13 9.67 13.61
C MET A 187 -9.66 9.57 15.06
N GLN A 188 -10.50 9.03 15.92
CA GLN A 188 -10.28 8.98 17.37
C GLN A 188 -9.36 7.83 17.80
N LYS A 189 -9.06 7.75 19.11
CA LYS A 189 -8.29 6.65 19.69
C LYS A 189 -9.24 5.63 20.33
N GLY A 190 -9.28 4.44 19.76
CA GLY A 190 -10.15 3.35 20.15
C GLY A 190 -10.50 2.54 18.91
N GLU A 191 -11.42 1.59 19.04
CA GLU A 191 -12.23 1.04 17.96
C GLU A 191 -13.48 0.40 18.59
N GLY A 192 -14.62 0.45 17.91
CA GLY A 192 -15.92 0.06 18.46
C GLY A 192 -16.62 1.17 19.26
N LEU A 193 -16.27 2.43 19.04
CA LEU A 193 -16.93 3.59 19.65
C LEU A 193 -17.87 4.26 18.64
N ASP A 194 -19.10 4.56 19.06
CA ASP A 194 -20.05 5.29 18.22
C ASP A 194 -19.72 6.79 18.18
N TYR A 195 -19.50 7.30 16.97
CA TYR A 195 -19.32 8.72 16.66
C TYR A 195 -20.30 9.19 15.59
N THR A 196 -21.37 8.44 15.30
CA THR A 196 -22.29 8.72 14.17
C THR A 196 -22.85 10.13 14.22
N SER A 197 -23.29 10.58 15.41
CA SER A 197 -23.82 11.92 15.68
C SER A 197 -22.77 13.04 15.76
N GLU A 198 -21.46 12.73 15.84
CA GLU A 198 -20.40 13.74 15.94
C GLU A 198 -19.88 14.13 14.54
N PRO A 199 -20.11 15.36 14.04
CA PRO A 199 -19.83 15.70 12.63
C PRO A 199 -18.34 15.72 12.27
N HIS A 200 -17.45 15.95 13.24
CA HIS A 200 -16.00 16.09 13.02
C HIS A 200 -15.19 14.88 13.54
N LYS A 201 -15.84 13.77 13.91
CA LYS A 201 -15.16 12.58 14.46
C LYS A 201 -15.57 11.29 13.76
N VAL A 202 -14.62 10.36 13.70
CA VAL A 202 -14.83 8.98 13.27
C VAL A 202 -14.12 8.01 14.21
N ASP A 203 -14.64 6.79 14.30
CA ASP A 203 -14.05 5.74 15.14
C ASP A 203 -12.65 5.33 14.65
N GLY A 204 -11.81 4.92 15.59
CA GLY A 204 -10.40 4.63 15.37
C GLY A 204 -10.11 3.21 14.87
N MET A 205 -8.83 2.95 14.60
CA MET A 205 -8.31 1.63 14.27
C MET A 205 -7.52 1.06 15.45
N SER A 206 -7.92 -0.10 15.95
CA SER A 206 -7.21 -0.82 17.01
C SER A 206 -5.79 -1.20 16.55
N GLY A 207 -4.80 -0.99 17.44
CA GLY A 207 -3.38 -1.21 17.15
C GLY A 207 -2.73 -0.26 16.13
N ALA A 208 -3.49 0.54 15.38
CA ALA A 208 -2.99 1.36 14.26
C ALA A 208 -3.08 2.89 14.50
N THR A 209 -2.99 3.31 15.77
CA THR A 209 -3.17 4.73 16.18
C THR A 209 -2.16 5.70 15.55
N LEU A 210 -0.98 5.24 15.13
CA LEU A 210 0.01 6.10 14.46
C LEU A 210 -0.39 6.37 12.99
N THR A 211 -0.86 5.36 12.26
CA THR A 211 -1.46 5.54 10.92
C THR A 211 -2.70 6.42 10.97
N ALA A 212 -3.57 6.23 11.97
CA ALA A 212 -4.74 7.08 12.22
C ALA A 212 -4.37 8.57 12.40
N LYS A 213 -3.32 8.86 13.18
CA LYS A 213 -2.76 10.21 13.32
C LYS A 213 -2.17 10.74 12.01
N GLY A 214 -1.55 9.88 11.21
CA GLY A 214 -1.09 10.21 9.86
C GLY A 214 -2.23 10.72 8.99
N VAL A 215 -3.36 9.99 8.95
CA VAL A 215 -4.57 10.41 8.22
C VAL A 215 -5.11 11.75 8.75
N ASN A 216 -5.22 11.92 10.06
CA ASN A 216 -5.71 13.17 10.67
C ASN A 216 -4.82 14.38 10.30
N ASN A 217 -3.49 14.19 10.30
CA ASN A 217 -2.55 15.23 9.91
C ASN A 217 -2.64 15.55 8.42
N MET A 218 -2.71 14.52 7.56
CA MET A 218 -2.88 14.64 6.10
C MET A 218 -4.13 15.43 5.74
N LEU A 219 -5.28 15.07 6.33
CA LEU A 219 -6.55 15.77 6.08
C LEU A 219 -6.47 17.23 6.52
N LYS A 220 -5.96 17.48 7.73
CA LYS A 220 -5.85 18.85 8.27
C LYS A 220 -4.92 19.75 7.43
N ASP A 221 -3.75 19.26 7.04
CA ASP A 221 -2.78 20.01 6.21
C ASP A 221 -3.37 20.33 4.82
N TYR A 222 -3.96 19.34 4.14
CA TYR A 222 -4.55 19.57 2.81
C TYR A 222 -5.81 20.41 2.85
N PHE A 223 -6.73 20.22 3.81
CA PHE A 223 -7.91 21.08 3.94
C PHE A 223 -7.48 22.54 4.20
N GLN A 224 -6.47 22.79 5.04
CA GLN A 224 -5.91 24.14 5.21
C GLN A 224 -5.31 24.73 3.92
N CYS A 225 -4.82 23.89 3.00
CA CYS A 225 -4.40 24.32 1.66
C CYS A 225 -5.58 24.62 0.73
N TYR A 226 -6.69 23.87 0.82
CA TYR A 226 -7.90 24.07 0.00
C TYR A 226 -8.85 25.15 0.55
N ASP A 227 -8.68 25.62 1.79
CA ASP A 227 -9.60 26.53 2.51
C ASP A 227 -10.05 27.75 1.69
N LYS A 228 -9.11 28.46 1.05
CA LYS A 228 -9.43 29.63 0.22
C LYS A 228 -10.19 29.28 -1.06
N TYR A 229 -9.88 28.14 -1.69
CA TYR A 229 -10.60 27.66 -2.88
C TYR A 229 -12.04 27.31 -2.55
N ILE A 230 -12.23 26.56 -1.45
CA ILE A 230 -13.55 26.20 -0.95
C ILE A 230 -14.35 27.47 -0.63
N LYS A 231 -13.78 28.40 0.15
CA LYS A 231 -14.43 29.68 0.48
C LYS A 231 -14.73 30.53 -0.75
N LYS A 232 -13.86 30.54 -1.77
CA LYS A 232 -14.08 31.24 -3.04
C LYS A 232 -15.28 30.69 -3.82
N ILE A 233 -15.48 29.36 -3.84
CA ILE A 233 -16.66 28.75 -4.47
C ILE A 233 -17.91 28.93 -3.62
N VAL A 234 -17.85 28.68 -2.30
CA VAL A 234 -19.00 28.85 -1.39
C VAL A 234 -19.51 30.31 -1.40
N HIS A 235 -18.61 31.30 -1.51
CA HIS A 235 -18.96 32.71 -1.64
C HIS A 235 -19.63 33.08 -2.98
N LEU A 236 -19.41 32.31 -4.05
CA LEU A 236 -20.15 32.45 -5.31
C LEU A 236 -21.57 31.83 -5.23
N ILE A 237 -21.79 30.89 -4.30
CA ILE A 237 -23.04 30.13 -4.19
C ILE A 237 -24.02 30.77 -3.20
N ASN A 238 -23.57 31.28 -2.04
CA ASN A 238 -24.45 31.72 -0.95
C ASN A 238 -24.19 33.15 -0.46
N ARG A 239 -25.25 33.98 -0.38
CA ARG A 239 -25.17 35.38 0.05
C ARG A 239 -26.35 35.85 0.92
N GLN A 240 -26.44 35.39 2.18
CA GLN A 240 -27.23 36.05 3.25
C GLN A 240 -26.94 35.47 4.67
N THR A 241 -26.35 36.30 5.56
CA THR A 241 -26.72 36.59 6.99
C THR A 241 -27.07 35.46 8.00
N TYR A 242 -26.72 35.48 9.31
CA TYR A 242 -25.98 36.42 10.19
C TYR A 242 -25.52 35.75 11.54
N GLU A 243 -24.38 36.21 12.10
CA GLU A 243 -23.83 36.24 13.49
C GLU A 243 -24.30 35.36 14.71
N TYR A 244 -23.32 34.97 15.57
CA TYR A 244 -23.50 34.57 16.99
C TYR A 244 -22.28 34.96 17.90
N ARG A 245 -22.33 34.74 19.23
CA ARG A 245 -21.70 35.59 20.28
C ARG A 245 -20.90 34.87 21.41
N SER A 246 -19.56 34.84 21.27
CA SER A 246 -18.48 34.95 22.30
C SER A 246 -18.43 34.13 23.63
N SER A 247 -17.37 33.29 23.75
CA SER A 247 -16.60 32.91 24.98
C SER A 247 -17.24 31.87 25.96
N ARG A 248 -16.52 31.11 26.83
CA ARG A 248 -15.22 31.31 27.55
C ARG A 248 -14.41 29.98 27.76
N ASN A 249 -13.41 29.96 28.67
CA ASN A 249 -12.24 29.04 28.68
C ASN A 249 -11.95 28.33 30.04
N SER A 250 -11.39 27.08 30.03
CA SER A 250 -10.12 26.67 30.73
C SER A 250 -10.06 25.40 31.63
N ARG A 251 -8.87 24.75 31.63
CA ARG A 251 -8.25 23.80 32.62
C ARG A 251 -8.80 22.35 32.69
N GLY A 252 -8.04 21.28 33.01
CA GLY A 252 -6.57 21.08 33.04
C GLY A 252 -5.98 20.37 34.29
N LYS A 253 -5.52 19.09 34.18
CA LYS A 253 -4.64 18.25 35.09
C LYS A 253 -4.89 16.75 34.78
N LYS A 254 -4.14 15.72 35.23
CA LYS A 254 -2.69 15.42 35.45
C LYS A 254 -2.56 13.87 35.56
N SER A 255 -1.36 13.27 35.48
CA SER A 255 -1.15 11.81 35.47
C SER A 255 -0.12 11.30 36.49
N GLU A 256 -0.18 10.01 36.86
CA GLU A 256 0.69 9.33 37.83
C GLU A 256 1.33 8.02 37.27
N PRO A 257 2.36 7.42 37.93
CA PRO A 257 3.39 6.60 37.26
C PRO A 257 3.17 5.08 37.27
N LEU A 258 3.93 4.38 36.41
CA LEU A 258 4.00 2.92 36.32
C LEU A 258 5.16 2.30 37.13
N PHE A 259 5.03 0.98 37.35
CA PHE A 259 5.98 0.00 37.89
C PHE A 259 6.14 -0.13 39.41
N SER A 260 5.73 -1.29 39.92
CA SER A 260 6.13 -1.84 41.22
C SER A 260 6.50 -3.34 41.09
N LYS A 261 7.15 -3.89 42.12
CA LYS A 261 7.99 -5.10 42.04
C LYS A 261 7.19 -6.41 42.10
N LYS A 262 6.59 -6.87 40.98
CA LYS A 262 6.04 -8.25 40.89
C LYS A 262 6.40 -9.06 39.63
N ASN A 263 6.81 -8.44 38.52
CA ASN A 263 6.95 -9.12 37.22
C ASN A 263 8.38 -9.60 36.85
N ARG A 264 9.26 -9.86 37.83
CA ARG A 264 10.65 -10.32 37.55
C ARG A 264 10.77 -11.85 37.30
N LYS A 265 9.68 -12.61 37.33
CA LYS A 265 9.66 -14.08 37.17
C LYS A 265 8.96 -14.58 35.88
N LEU A 266 8.76 -13.68 34.91
CA LEU A 266 8.18 -13.99 33.58
C LEU A 266 9.20 -13.92 32.43
N ILE A 267 10.46 -13.56 32.73
CA ILE A 267 11.50 -13.27 31.74
C ILE A 267 12.38 -14.50 31.43
N THR A 268 12.39 -15.50 32.32
CA THR A 268 13.38 -16.61 32.31
C THR A 268 12.90 -17.90 31.64
N ASN A 269 11.61 -18.03 31.33
CA ASN A 269 11.06 -19.25 30.70
C ASN A 269 11.34 -19.44 29.17
N PRO A 270 11.82 -18.45 28.37
CA PRO A 270 12.14 -18.69 26.95
C PRO A 270 13.45 -19.48 26.68
N LEU A 271 14.16 -19.93 27.72
CA LEU A 271 15.57 -20.35 27.64
C LEU A 271 15.78 -21.77 28.19
N ASP A 272 15.12 -22.76 27.58
CA ASP A 272 15.37 -24.18 27.83
C ASP A 272 15.53 -24.95 26.50
N ILE A 273 16.07 -26.17 26.57
CA ILE A 273 16.92 -26.75 25.51
C ILE A 273 16.14 -27.31 24.29
N ASP A 274 14.82 -27.49 24.40
CA ASP A 274 13.94 -27.88 23.27
C ASP A 274 13.54 -26.69 22.35
N ASN A 275 14.06 -25.48 22.57
CA ASN A 275 13.70 -24.27 21.81
C ASN A 275 14.71 -23.87 20.72
N PRO A 276 14.95 -24.64 19.62
CA PRO A 276 15.91 -23.70 18.23
C PRO A 276 14.98 -22.75 17.42
N VAL A 277 15.38 -22.38 16.20
CA VAL A 277 14.40 -22.44 15.10
C VAL A 277 14.11 -23.91 14.74
N THR A 278 15.09 -24.77 15.12
CA THR A 278 15.04 -26.00 15.96
C THR A 278 14.21 -27.20 15.46
N VAL A 279 13.21 -27.04 14.59
CA VAL A 279 12.85 -28.07 13.56
C VAL A 279 12.73 -27.46 12.15
N GLN A 280 13.37 -26.31 11.93
CA GLN A 280 13.62 -25.68 10.63
C GLN A 280 12.39 -25.11 9.89
N VAL A 281 11.72 -24.15 10.55
CA VAL A 281 10.62 -23.36 9.98
C VAL A 281 11.10 -22.41 8.86
N LEU A 282 11.09 -22.88 7.60
CA LEU A 282 11.47 -22.11 6.41
C LEU A 282 10.26 -21.38 5.79
N GLY A 283 10.37 -20.06 5.58
CA GLY A 283 9.39 -19.28 4.80
C GLY A 283 8.19 -18.70 5.57
N ILE A 284 8.16 -18.81 6.90
CA ILE A 284 7.06 -18.29 7.75
C ILE A 284 6.84 -16.77 7.64
N CYS A 285 7.89 -16.00 7.31
CA CYS A 285 7.83 -14.54 7.17
C CYS A 285 6.86 -14.08 6.08
N SER A 286 6.81 -14.76 4.92
CA SER A 286 5.84 -14.51 3.87
C SER A 286 4.49 -15.19 4.12
N ALA A 287 4.47 -16.31 4.87
CA ALA A 287 3.24 -17.03 5.15
C ALA A 287 2.30 -16.24 6.08
N LEU A 288 2.80 -15.78 7.24
CA LEU A 288 2.00 -15.03 8.22
C LEU A 288 1.39 -13.74 7.62
N ALA A 289 2.13 -13.08 6.74
CA ALA A 289 1.80 -11.75 6.24
C ALA A 289 0.61 -11.70 5.26
N VAL A 290 0.37 -12.79 4.51
CA VAL A 290 -0.64 -12.83 3.42
C VAL A 290 -1.93 -13.54 3.84
N THR A 291 -2.04 -13.99 5.10
CA THR A 291 -3.21 -14.67 5.68
C THR A 291 -4.53 -13.89 5.62
N THR A 292 -4.51 -12.59 5.33
CA THR A 292 -5.69 -11.71 5.44
C THR A 292 -6.66 -11.81 4.27
N GLN A 293 -6.22 -12.23 3.07
CA GLN A 293 -7.09 -12.29 1.88
C GLN A 293 -6.67 -13.39 0.89
N MET A 294 -7.64 -14.18 0.43
CA MET A 294 -7.44 -15.30 -0.51
C MET A 294 -6.83 -14.89 -1.87
N LYS A 295 -7.26 -13.76 -2.47
CA LYS A 295 -6.77 -13.32 -3.79
C LYS A 295 -5.26 -12.96 -3.77
N PRO A 296 -4.78 -12.10 -2.86
CA PRO A 296 -3.35 -11.93 -2.58
C PRO A 296 -2.60 -13.25 -2.34
N ALA A 297 -3.14 -14.18 -1.54
CA ALA A 297 -2.48 -15.46 -1.25
C ALA A 297 -2.27 -16.33 -2.51
N LEU A 298 -3.29 -16.44 -3.37
CA LEU A 298 -3.20 -17.16 -4.66
C LEU A 298 -2.13 -16.56 -5.58
N VAL A 299 -2.13 -15.24 -5.76
CA VAL A 299 -1.17 -14.56 -6.64
C VAL A 299 0.26 -14.66 -6.08
N MET A 300 0.42 -14.57 -4.76
CA MET A 300 1.71 -14.77 -4.07
C MET A 300 2.24 -16.20 -4.20
N ALA A 301 1.37 -17.21 -4.09
CA ALA A 301 1.75 -18.62 -4.26
C ALA A 301 2.23 -18.91 -5.70
N ILE A 302 1.52 -18.39 -6.70
CA ILE A 302 1.93 -18.49 -8.11
C ILE A 302 3.26 -17.77 -8.34
N ALA A 303 3.40 -16.54 -7.83
CA ALA A 303 4.63 -15.75 -7.94
C ALA A 303 5.85 -16.49 -7.36
N LEU A 304 5.74 -17.01 -6.14
CA LEU A 304 6.81 -17.80 -5.51
C LEU A 304 7.13 -19.06 -6.31
N THR A 305 6.13 -19.76 -6.84
CA THR A 305 6.32 -20.98 -7.64
C THR A 305 7.12 -20.68 -8.91
N VAL A 306 6.74 -19.63 -9.65
CA VAL A 306 7.46 -19.19 -10.86
C VAL A 306 8.90 -18.75 -10.52
N VAL A 307 9.09 -17.96 -9.46
CA VAL A 307 10.43 -17.50 -9.05
C VAL A 307 11.32 -18.68 -8.64
N THR A 308 10.81 -19.63 -7.85
CA THR A 308 11.59 -20.77 -7.36
C THR A 308 11.98 -21.72 -8.49
N ALA A 309 11.03 -22.04 -9.38
CA ALA A 309 11.26 -22.86 -10.57
C ALA A 309 12.32 -22.25 -11.51
N SER A 310 12.12 -20.97 -11.90
CA SER A 310 13.03 -20.29 -12.83
C SER A 310 14.41 -20.02 -12.23
N SER A 311 14.49 -19.71 -10.93
CA SER A 311 15.77 -19.53 -10.24
C SER A 311 16.55 -20.85 -10.15
N ASN A 312 15.89 -21.95 -9.76
CA ASN A 312 16.53 -23.28 -9.71
C ASN A 312 17.06 -23.69 -11.09
N PHE A 313 16.29 -23.46 -12.16
CA PHE A 313 16.70 -23.76 -13.53
C PHE A 313 17.94 -22.96 -13.96
N ILE A 314 17.92 -21.64 -13.80
CA ILE A 314 19.04 -20.76 -14.18
C ILE A 314 20.29 -21.03 -13.35
N ILE A 315 20.17 -21.17 -12.02
CA ILE A 315 21.33 -21.49 -11.16
C ILE A 315 21.89 -22.88 -11.50
N SER A 316 21.05 -23.87 -11.80
CA SER A 316 21.53 -25.18 -12.25
C SER A 316 22.25 -25.13 -13.61
N ILE A 317 21.84 -24.26 -14.55
CA ILE A 317 22.60 -24.01 -15.78
C ILE A 317 23.95 -23.37 -15.46
N MET A 318 23.96 -22.32 -14.63
CA MET A 318 25.16 -21.51 -14.37
C MET A 318 26.14 -22.15 -13.37
N ARG A 319 25.74 -23.17 -12.59
CA ARG A 319 26.46 -23.74 -11.43
C ARG A 319 27.95 -23.99 -11.63
N ASN A 320 28.35 -24.40 -12.83
CA ASN A 320 29.75 -24.71 -13.17
C ASN A 320 30.65 -23.46 -13.27
N SER A 321 30.07 -22.30 -13.57
CA SER A 321 30.78 -21.02 -13.77
C SER A 321 30.80 -20.15 -12.50
N ILE A 322 29.92 -20.40 -11.53
CA ILE A 322 29.78 -19.59 -10.32
C ILE A 322 31.05 -19.72 -9.44
N PRO A 323 31.76 -18.61 -9.13
CA PRO A 323 32.91 -18.67 -8.21
C PRO A 323 32.43 -18.93 -6.78
N GLY A 324 33.04 -19.90 -6.10
CA GLY A 324 32.60 -20.33 -4.77
C GLY A 324 32.53 -19.21 -3.73
N ARG A 325 33.45 -18.22 -3.79
CA ARG A 325 33.47 -17.09 -2.85
C ARG A 325 32.26 -16.16 -2.92
N ILE A 326 31.53 -16.13 -4.04
CA ILE A 326 30.40 -15.22 -4.27
C ILE A 326 29.08 -15.96 -4.59
N ARG A 327 29.02 -17.29 -4.35
CA ARG A 327 27.89 -18.14 -4.75
C ARG A 327 26.53 -17.59 -4.29
N ILE A 328 26.41 -17.27 -3.01
CA ILE A 328 25.18 -16.76 -2.39
C ILE A 328 24.75 -15.43 -3.02
N ILE A 329 25.70 -14.54 -3.30
CA ILE A 329 25.44 -13.24 -3.96
C ILE A 329 24.90 -13.45 -5.38
N VAL A 330 25.46 -14.41 -6.12
CA VAL A 330 25.00 -14.77 -7.47
C VAL A 330 23.61 -15.39 -7.45
N GLN A 331 23.33 -16.27 -6.48
CA GLN A 331 22.00 -16.86 -6.28
C GLN A 331 20.95 -15.78 -5.96
N LEU A 332 21.23 -14.89 -5.01
CA LEU A 332 20.33 -13.78 -4.65
C LEU A 332 20.13 -12.79 -5.81
N ALA A 333 21.14 -12.52 -6.64
CA ALA A 333 21.00 -11.69 -7.83
C ALA A 333 20.07 -12.30 -8.89
N VAL A 334 20.16 -13.62 -9.11
CA VAL A 334 19.26 -14.35 -10.04
C VAL A 334 17.83 -14.42 -9.49
N VAL A 335 17.64 -14.63 -8.19
CA VAL A 335 16.31 -14.55 -7.56
C VAL A 335 15.72 -13.15 -7.70
N SER A 336 16.52 -12.10 -7.42
CA SER A 336 16.08 -10.70 -7.51
C SER A 336 15.63 -10.34 -8.93
N LEU A 337 16.36 -10.79 -9.96
CA LEU A 337 15.96 -10.66 -11.36
C LEU A 337 14.54 -11.23 -11.60
N TRP A 338 14.28 -12.47 -11.19
CA TRP A 338 12.98 -13.11 -11.38
C TRP A 338 11.86 -12.45 -10.57
N VAL A 339 12.13 -12.03 -9.33
CA VAL A 339 11.15 -11.33 -8.49
C VAL A 339 10.75 -9.99 -9.11
N ILE A 340 11.71 -9.19 -9.59
CA ILE A 340 11.42 -7.89 -10.21
C ILE A 340 10.69 -8.06 -11.54
N LEU A 341 11.00 -9.10 -12.34
CA LEU A 341 10.23 -9.42 -13.55
C LEU A 341 8.77 -9.79 -13.24
N VAL A 342 8.54 -10.56 -12.17
CA VAL A 342 7.17 -10.89 -11.71
C VAL A 342 6.45 -9.64 -11.17
N ASP A 343 7.13 -8.76 -10.43
CA ASP A 343 6.57 -7.48 -9.98
C ASP A 343 6.10 -6.60 -11.15
N GLN A 344 6.96 -6.43 -12.17
CA GLN A 344 6.63 -5.67 -13.37
C GLN A 344 5.45 -6.27 -14.15
N LEU A 345 5.34 -7.61 -14.21
CA LEU A 345 4.22 -8.33 -14.82
C LEU A 345 2.92 -8.13 -14.03
N LEU A 346 2.96 -8.26 -12.70
CA LEU A 346 1.80 -8.02 -11.83
C LEU A 346 1.30 -6.58 -11.96
N LYS A 347 2.19 -5.59 -12.01
CA LYS A 347 1.84 -4.19 -12.27
C LYS A 347 1.22 -3.98 -13.66
N ALA A 348 1.63 -4.76 -14.66
CA ALA A 348 1.16 -4.64 -16.05
C ALA A 348 -0.14 -5.39 -16.36
N TYR A 349 -0.53 -6.39 -15.55
CA TYR A 349 -1.72 -7.23 -15.82
C TYR A 349 -2.73 -7.31 -14.66
N VAL A 350 -2.33 -7.07 -13.41
CA VAL A 350 -3.19 -7.25 -12.21
C VAL A 350 -2.94 -6.13 -11.19
N TYR A 351 -2.99 -4.87 -11.64
CA TYR A 351 -2.53 -3.70 -10.89
C TYR A 351 -3.16 -3.53 -9.50
N ASP A 352 -4.46 -3.81 -9.34
CA ASP A 352 -5.16 -3.70 -8.04
C ASP A 352 -4.59 -4.67 -6.98
N VAL A 353 -4.22 -5.89 -7.41
CA VAL A 353 -3.61 -6.89 -6.52
C VAL A 353 -2.12 -6.56 -6.31
N TRP A 354 -1.43 -6.06 -7.34
CA TRP A 354 -0.06 -5.55 -7.22
C TRP A 354 0.06 -4.42 -6.19
N LYS A 355 -0.90 -3.47 -6.16
CA LYS A 355 -0.94 -2.37 -5.17
C LYS A 355 -0.97 -2.87 -3.72
N GLN A 356 -1.53 -4.06 -3.48
CA GLN A 356 -1.55 -4.71 -2.15
C GLN A 356 -0.34 -5.64 -1.93
N LEU A 357 0.19 -6.26 -2.98
CA LEU A 357 1.24 -7.29 -2.90
C LEU A 357 2.67 -6.78 -3.04
N SER A 358 2.93 -5.60 -3.62
CA SER A 358 4.30 -5.16 -3.99
C SER A 358 5.31 -5.23 -2.83
N VAL A 359 4.89 -4.86 -1.62
CA VAL A 359 5.68 -4.99 -0.38
C VAL A 359 6.05 -6.45 -0.07
N PHE A 360 5.14 -7.39 -0.34
CA PHE A 360 5.33 -8.82 -0.14
C PHE A 360 6.09 -9.52 -1.27
N VAL A 361 5.98 -9.04 -2.51
CA VAL A 361 6.76 -9.54 -3.65
C VAL A 361 8.26 -9.39 -3.35
N GLY A 362 8.68 -8.27 -2.75
CA GLY A 362 10.05 -8.09 -2.26
C GLY A 362 10.52 -9.14 -1.24
N LEU A 363 9.62 -9.63 -0.37
CA LEU A 363 9.96 -10.66 0.62
C LEU A 363 10.29 -12.03 0.01
N ILE A 364 9.92 -12.28 -1.26
CA ILE A 364 10.29 -13.50 -1.99
C ILE A 364 11.83 -13.61 -2.09
N ILE A 365 12.55 -12.50 -2.27
CA ILE A 365 14.02 -12.49 -2.40
C ILE A 365 14.68 -13.05 -1.12
N THR A 366 14.10 -12.73 0.03
CA THR A 366 14.55 -13.16 1.36
C THR A 366 13.90 -14.47 1.84
N ASN A 367 13.05 -15.13 1.03
CA ASN A 367 12.35 -16.33 1.47
C ASN A 367 13.31 -17.53 1.50
N CYS A 368 13.50 -18.08 2.70
CA CYS A 368 14.43 -19.17 2.98
C CYS A 368 14.17 -20.45 2.17
N ILE A 369 12.93 -20.68 1.68
CA ILE A 369 12.65 -21.83 0.80
C ILE A 369 13.41 -21.71 -0.54
N VAL A 370 13.46 -20.50 -1.11
CA VAL A 370 14.10 -20.24 -2.41
C VAL A 370 15.61 -20.46 -2.28
N MET A 371 16.24 -19.81 -1.29
CA MET A 371 17.67 -19.98 -1.02
C MET A 371 18.01 -21.44 -0.67
N GLY A 372 17.15 -22.11 0.11
CA GLY A 372 17.31 -23.51 0.50
C GLY A 372 17.35 -24.47 -0.70
N ARG A 373 16.42 -24.36 -1.65
CA ARG A 373 16.45 -25.20 -2.87
C ARG A 373 17.63 -24.87 -3.78
N LEU A 374 18.03 -23.60 -3.86
CA LEU A 374 19.17 -23.19 -4.69
C LEU A 374 20.51 -23.76 -4.18
N GLU A 375 20.76 -23.71 -2.88
CA GLU A 375 21.99 -24.25 -2.26
C GLU A 375 21.96 -25.78 -2.21
N ALA A 376 20.88 -26.38 -1.70
CA ALA A 376 20.82 -27.83 -1.45
C ALA A 376 20.54 -28.69 -2.70
N PHE A 377 19.83 -28.17 -3.70
CA PHE A 377 19.38 -28.94 -4.86
C PHE A 377 19.93 -28.42 -6.19
N ALA A 378 19.74 -27.14 -6.52
CA ALA A 378 20.06 -26.60 -7.85
C ALA A 378 21.57 -26.62 -8.17
N MET A 379 22.43 -26.42 -7.16
CA MET A 379 23.89 -26.52 -7.30
C MET A 379 24.41 -27.94 -7.54
N GLY A 380 23.67 -28.98 -7.11
CA GLY A 380 24.04 -30.38 -7.32
C GLY A 380 23.48 -30.99 -8.61
N ASN A 381 22.27 -30.60 -9.00
CA ASN A 381 21.47 -31.31 -10.00
C ASN A 381 21.58 -30.74 -11.43
N LYS A 382 21.05 -31.50 -12.40
CA LYS A 382 20.87 -31.05 -13.80
C LYS A 382 19.68 -30.07 -13.90
N PRO A 383 19.60 -29.19 -14.93
CA PRO A 383 18.58 -28.14 -14.99
C PRO A 383 17.13 -28.63 -14.96
N TRP A 384 16.83 -29.75 -15.64
CA TRP A 384 15.47 -30.29 -15.69
C TRP A 384 14.96 -30.81 -14.33
N PRO A 385 15.69 -31.69 -13.60
CA PRO A 385 15.38 -31.98 -12.19
C PRO A 385 15.26 -30.72 -11.31
N SER A 386 16.14 -29.74 -11.46
CA SER A 386 16.11 -28.51 -10.64
C SER A 386 14.85 -27.67 -10.90
N LEU A 387 14.38 -27.59 -12.15
CA LEU A 387 13.12 -26.93 -12.50
C LEU A 387 11.92 -27.61 -11.83
N LEU A 388 11.85 -28.95 -11.92
CA LEU A 388 10.78 -29.74 -11.28
C LEU A 388 10.80 -29.61 -9.76
N ASP A 389 11.99 -29.59 -9.15
CA ASP A 389 12.16 -29.32 -7.71
C ASP A 389 11.60 -27.93 -7.32
N GLY A 390 11.92 -26.90 -8.10
CA GLY A 390 11.46 -25.54 -7.80
C GLY A 390 9.94 -25.37 -7.97
N LEU A 391 9.35 -26.05 -8.97
CA LEU A 391 7.90 -26.14 -9.14
C LEU A 391 7.25 -26.87 -7.96
N GLY A 392 7.76 -28.04 -7.57
CA GLY A 392 7.18 -28.86 -6.50
C GLY A 392 7.22 -28.17 -5.13
N ASN A 393 8.36 -27.58 -4.76
CA ASN A 393 8.50 -26.87 -3.47
C ASN A 393 7.68 -25.57 -3.45
N GLY A 394 7.62 -24.83 -4.56
CA GLY A 394 6.79 -23.63 -4.68
C GLY A 394 5.29 -23.93 -4.60
N PHE A 395 4.82 -24.94 -5.32
CA PHE A 395 3.43 -25.38 -5.29
C PHE A 395 3.03 -25.96 -3.93
N GLY A 396 3.91 -26.75 -3.29
CA GLY A 396 3.69 -27.25 -1.93
C GLY A 396 3.54 -26.14 -0.89
N TYR A 397 4.40 -25.11 -0.95
CA TYR A 397 4.21 -23.90 -0.14
C TYR A 397 2.87 -23.20 -0.45
N GLY A 398 2.48 -23.15 -1.72
CA GLY A 398 1.18 -22.62 -2.15
C GLY A 398 -0.01 -23.34 -1.51
N LEU A 399 -0.02 -24.67 -1.51
CA LEU A 399 -1.04 -25.48 -0.84
C LEU A 399 -1.10 -25.20 0.66
N ILE A 400 0.06 -25.14 1.34
CA ILE A 400 0.15 -24.80 2.77
C ILE A 400 -0.48 -23.42 3.06
N LEU A 401 -0.33 -22.43 2.17
CA LEU A 401 -1.03 -21.14 2.32
C LEU A 401 -2.55 -21.28 2.19
N PHE A 402 -3.06 -22.06 1.25
CA PHE A 402 -4.51 -22.27 1.10
C PHE A 402 -5.11 -22.99 2.30
N ASP A 403 -4.47 -24.07 2.78
CA ASP A 403 -4.93 -24.81 3.95
C ASP A 403 -4.89 -23.95 5.22
N SER A 404 -3.94 -23.01 5.32
CA SER A 404 -3.87 -22.02 6.42
C SER A 404 -5.00 -20.98 6.41
N TRP A 405 -5.66 -20.78 5.26
CA TRP A 405 -6.83 -19.91 5.13
C TRP A 405 -8.14 -20.69 5.30
N LEU A 406 -8.19 -21.95 4.85
CA LEU A 406 -9.39 -22.78 4.87
C LEU A 406 -9.71 -23.38 6.26
N LEU A 407 -8.67 -23.72 7.04
CA LEU A 407 -8.84 -24.38 8.34
C LEU A 407 -8.95 -23.39 9.51
N PRO A 408 -9.85 -23.62 10.48
CA PRO A 408 -9.85 -22.89 11.74
C PRO A 408 -8.50 -22.91 12.44
N ARG A 409 -8.12 -21.80 13.08
CA ARG A 409 -6.80 -21.61 13.73
C ARG A 409 -6.43 -22.69 14.75
N ILE A 410 -7.43 -23.34 15.35
CA ILE A 410 -7.28 -24.42 16.35
C ILE A 410 -6.89 -25.75 15.66
N THR A 411 -7.51 -26.10 14.54
CA THR A 411 -7.19 -27.31 13.78
C THR A 411 -5.83 -27.24 13.07
N TRP A 412 -5.36 -26.04 12.72
CA TRP A 412 -4.08 -25.87 12.04
C TRP A 412 -2.87 -26.26 12.91
N TRP A 413 -2.90 -25.90 14.20
CA TRP A 413 -1.92 -26.39 15.19
C TRP A 413 -1.92 -27.91 15.33
N TRP A 414 -3.11 -28.54 15.29
CA TRP A 414 -3.27 -29.99 15.39
C TRP A 414 -2.75 -30.77 14.17
N PHE A 415 -2.75 -30.14 12.99
CA PHE A 415 -2.20 -30.73 11.77
C PHE A 415 -0.67 -30.57 11.72
N TYR A 416 -0.14 -29.42 12.16
CA TYR A 416 1.30 -29.14 12.19
C TYR A 416 2.05 -29.98 13.24
N LEU A 417 1.40 -30.40 14.33
CA LEU A 417 1.96 -31.32 15.34
C LEU A 417 2.01 -32.80 14.92
N ARG A 418 1.77 -33.10 13.64
CA ARG A 418 1.76 -34.46 13.07
C ARG A 418 2.71 -34.68 11.88
N ILE A 419 3.55 -33.68 11.57
CA ILE A 419 4.57 -33.69 10.50
C ILE A 419 5.94 -33.44 11.14
#